data_AF-A0A8X6MB84-F1
#
_entry.id   AF-A0A8X6MB84-F1
#
_cell.length_a   1.000
_cell.length_b   1.000
_cell.length_c   1.000
_cell.angle_alpha   90.00
_cell.angle_beta   90.00
_cell.angle_gamma   90.00
#
_symmetry.space_group_name_H-M   'P 1'
#
loop_
_entity.id
_entity.type
_entity.pdbx_description
1 polymer ?
#
loop_
_entity_poly.entity_id
_entity_poly.type
_entity_poly.pdbx_seq_one_letter_code
_entity_poly.pdbx_strand_id
1 'polypeptide(L)'
;MPTPNLSEVKLLRQIPYDLLEEWLFDMAKKNQERIYSAISLEFEWCSEVAEFVFNTCDYFKLENSIKYNALEIYERFIAYHVLELRRSVKDRQETDKPLSWEVIEGRITEQTILRVLTSIELASKLNSHYEHLLPSQVVEFLEKAGGKMYSKSGIANSEVRVMKTLGFKLNVTTPALYVEMLLCVLYTNDPSTDDFLYPSALHVLDLVYFHRKVIYDRLYENVTGAPIDESSENEAFLKIKADYMLLATAIITAAAYIVMKDKWCIVLEQLHLVTRILRKDIKSFTLVITDILTDFLDE
;
A
#
# COMPACT_ATOMS: atom_id res chain seq x y z
N MET A 1 -9.47 -23.29 -0.06
CA MET A 1 -9.64 -21.82 0.00
C MET A 1 -10.80 -21.53 0.94
N PRO A 2 -10.65 -20.66 1.95
CA PRO A 2 -11.81 -20.17 2.68
C PRO A 2 -12.75 -19.49 1.70
N THR A 3 -14.05 -19.77 1.79
CA THR A 3 -15.07 -19.05 1.02
C THR A 3 -14.95 -17.55 1.32
N PRO A 4 -14.89 -16.68 0.30
CA PRO A 4 -14.76 -15.24 0.53
C PRO A 4 -15.91 -14.73 1.39
N ASN A 5 -15.60 -13.84 2.31
CA ASN A 5 -16.58 -13.26 3.23
C ASN A 5 -17.52 -12.30 2.47
N LEU A 6 -18.57 -12.83 1.84
CA LEU A 6 -19.55 -12.06 1.06
C LEU A 6 -20.40 -11.09 1.91
N SER A 7 -20.22 -11.06 3.24
CA SER A 7 -20.89 -10.07 4.10
C SER A 7 -20.40 -8.64 3.83
N GLU A 8 -19.13 -8.48 3.46
CA GLU A 8 -18.54 -7.18 3.10
C GLU A 8 -19.14 -6.63 1.81
N VAL A 9 -19.38 -7.49 0.81
CA VAL A 9 -20.02 -7.10 -0.46
C VAL A 9 -21.42 -6.52 -0.24
N LYS A 10 -22.17 -7.03 0.75
CA LYS A 10 -23.49 -6.49 1.10
C LYS A 10 -23.41 -5.08 1.66
N LEU A 11 -22.35 -4.74 2.40
CA LEU A 11 -22.12 -3.39 2.91
C LEU A 11 -21.79 -2.43 1.76
N LEU A 12 -20.96 -2.86 0.82
CA LEU A 12 -20.60 -2.05 -0.36
C LEU A 12 -21.81 -1.68 -1.23
N ARG A 13 -22.79 -2.58 -1.33
CA ARG A 13 -24.03 -2.39 -2.11
C ARG A 13 -25.07 -1.47 -1.44
N GLN A 14 -24.89 -1.09 -0.17
CA GLN A 14 -25.88 -0.35 0.61
C GLN A 14 -25.55 1.15 0.78
N ILE A 15 -24.51 1.64 0.10
CA ILE A 15 -24.10 3.05 0.20
C ILE A 15 -25.04 3.94 -0.63
N PRO A 16 -25.65 4.99 -0.05
CA PRO A 16 -26.44 5.96 -0.79
C PRO A 16 -25.66 6.63 -1.92
N TYR A 17 -26.32 6.86 -3.06
CA TYR A 17 -25.68 7.41 -4.26
C TYR A 17 -25.08 8.80 -4.04
N ASP A 18 -25.79 9.67 -3.34
CA ASP A 18 -25.37 11.04 -3.01
C ASP A 18 -24.08 11.06 -2.16
N LEU A 19 -24.00 10.16 -1.18
CA LEU A 19 -22.81 9.99 -0.36
C LEU A 19 -21.63 9.45 -1.18
N LEU A 20 -21.89 8.50 -2.08
CA LEU A 20 -20.87 7.87 -2.93
C LEU A 20 -20.29 8.86 -3.94
N GLU A 21 -21.12 9.74 -4.51
CA GLU A 21 -20.67 10.81 -5.40
C GLU A 21 -19.75 11.78 -4.66
N GLU A 22 -20.13 12.25 -3.47
CA GLU A 22 -19.29 13.13 -2.65
C GLU A 22 -17.95 12.47 -2.29
N TRP A 23 -17.96 11.19 -1.92
CA TRP A 23 -16.75 10.43 -1.61
C TRP A 23 -15.83 10.27 -2.81
N LEU A 24 -16.39 10.00 -4.00
CA LEU A 24 -15.61 9.90 -5.23
C LEU A 24 -14.93 11.23 -5.56
N PHE A 25 -15.63 12.36 -5.38
CA PHE A 25 -15.03 13.69 -5.56
C PHE A 25 -13.89 13.96 -4.58
N ASP A 26 -14.07 13.66 -3.29
CA ASP A 26 -13.03 13.86 -2.28
C ASP A 26 -11.80 12.95 -2.55
N MET A 27 -12.04 11.69 -2.92
CA MET A 27 -10.98 10.75 -3.29
C MET A 27 -10.23 11.19 -4.55
N ALA A 28 -10.94 11.67 -5.59
CA ALA A 28 -10.29 12.19 -6.79
C ALA A 28 -9.42 13.41 -6.47
N LYS A 29 -9.88 14.32 -5.60
CA LYS A 29 -9.09 15.47 -5.12
C LYS A 29 -7.86 15.04 -4.35
N LYS A 30 -7.99 14.13 -3.39
CA LYS A 30 -6.86 13.57 -2.61
C LYS A 30 -5.84 12.87 -3.51
N ASN A 31 -6.31 12.16 -4.55
CA ASN A 31 -5.44 11.53 -5.53
C ASN A 31 -4.64 12.56 -6.33
N GLN A 32 -5.28 13.63 -6.80
CA GLN A 32 -4.59 14.73 -7.47
C GLN A 32 -3.55 15.39 -6.57
N GLU A 33 -3.89 15.68 -5.31
CA GLU A 33 -2.93 16.22 -4.34
C GLU A 33 -1.73 15.28 -4.14
N ARG A 34 -1.96 13.96 -4.10
CA ARG A 34 -0.89 12.96 -4.03
C ARG A 34 0.00 13.00 -5.26
N ILE A 35 -0.56 13.03 -6.46
CA ILE A 35 0.17 13.11 -7.73
C ILE A 35 1.01 14.39 -7.80
N TYR A 36 0.45 15.54 -7.42
CA TYR A 36 1.16 16.83 -7.44
C TYR A 36 2.27 16.92 -6.38
N SER A 37 2.13 16.20 -5.26
CA SER A 37 3.13 16.18 -4.19
C SER A 37 4.14 15.03 -4.30
N ALA A 38 4.05 14.22 -5.36
CA ALA A 38 4.99 13.15 -5.64
C ALA A 38 6.40 13.72 -5.84
N ILE A 39 7.34 13.24 -5.02
CA ILE A 39 8.76 13.62 -5.01
C ILE A 39 9.60 12.35 -4.96
N SER A 40 10.86 12.39 -5.38
CA SER A 40 11.72 11.18 -5.45
C SER A 40 12.14 10.58 -4.10
N LEU A 41 11.49 10.99 -3.00
CA LEU A 41 11.70 10.40 -1.68
C LEU A 41 11.01 9.05 -1.50
N GLU A 42 10.52 8.43 -2.58
CA GLU A 42 9.92 7.10 -2.53
C GLU A 42 10.99 6.07 -2.14
N PHE A 43 10.91 5.59 -0.91
CA PHE A 43 11.62 4.40 -0.47
C PHE A 43 10.68 3.23 -0.69
N GLU A 44 11.02 2.29 -1.56
CA GLU A 44 10.16 1.12 -1.77
C GLU A 44 10.45 0.04 -0.74
N TRP A 45 9.39 -0.53 -0.14
CA TRP A 45 9.54 -1.74 0.66
C TRP A 45 9.88 -2.95 -0.22
N CYS A 46 10.62 -3.91 0.32
CA CYS A 46 10.83 -5.19 -0.32
C CYS A 46 9.66 -6.17 -0.02
N SER A 47 9.55 -7.22 -0.84
CA SER A 47 8.50 -8.24 -0.73
C SER A 47 8.47 -8.91 0.65
N GLU A 48 9.64 -9.13 1.26
CA GLU A 48 9.77 -9.78 2.57
C GLU A 48 9.16 -8.94 3.69
N VAL A 49 9.24 -7.61 3.59
CA VAL A 49 8.59 -6.71 4.56
C VAL A 49 7.08 -6.77 4.41
N ALA A 50 6.57 -6.77 3.17
CA ALA A 50 5.14 -6.88 2.92
C ALA A 50 4.59 -8.23 3.42
N GLU A 51 5.27 -9.33 3.11
CA GLU A 51 4.94 -10.67 3.60
C GLU A 51 4.95 -10.73 5.13
N PHE A 52 5.99 -10.19 5.76
CA PHE A 52 6.06 -10.15 7.22
C PHE A 52 4.92 -9.35 7.84
N VAL A 53 4.54 -8.19 7.26
CA VAL A 53 3.40 -7.40 7.74
C VAL A 53 2.10 -8.21 7.63
N PHE A 54 1.85 -8.82 6.49
CA PHE A 54 0.60 -9.53 6.22
C PHE A 54 0.46 -10.74 7.16
N ASN A 55 1.51 -11.56 7.26
CA ASN A 55 1.56 -12.70 8.18
C ASN A 55 1.41 -12.27 9.65
N THR A 56 1.96 -11.11 10.02
CA THR A 56 1.81 -10.59 11.38
C THR A 56 0.38 -10.12 11.65
N CYS A 57 -0.26 -9.43 10.71
CA CYS A 57 -1.66 -9.04 10.81
C CYS A 57 -2.57 -10.27 10.95
N ASP A 58 -2.33 -11.32 10.16
CA ASP A 58 -3.07 -12.58 10.24
C ASP A 58 -2.85 -13.29 11.58
N TYR A 59 -1.60 -13.34 12.07
CA TYR A 59 -1.27 -13.91 13.38
C TYR A 59 -2.05 -13.24 14.52
N PHE A 60 -2.17 -11.92 14.48
CA PHE A 60 -2.94 -11.15 15.45
C PHE A 60 -4.44 -11.06 15.13
N LYS A 61 -4.89 -11.65 14.02
CA LYS A 61 -6.28 -11.62 13.54
C LYS A 61 -6.82 -10.20 13.37
N LEU A 62 -5.97 -9.31 12.88
CA LEU A 62 -6.32 -7.91 12.62
C LEU A 62 -7.19 -7.80 11.36
N GLU A 63 -8.00 -6.73 11.28
CA GLU A 63 -8.78 -6.43 10.08
C GLU A 63 -7.89 -6.30 8.84
N ASN A 64 -8.41 -6.73 7.69
CA ASN A 64 -7.66 -6.79 6.44
C ASN A 64 -7.11 -5.41 5.99
N SER A 65 -7.81 -4.32 6.34
CA SER A 65 -7.37 -2.95 6.03
C SER A 65 -6.09 -2.53 6.76
N ILE A 66 -5.78 -3.15 7.91
CA ILE A 66 -4.66 -2.77 8.77
C ILE A 66 -3.32 -3.06 8.09
N LYS A 67 -3.20 -4.17 7.34
CA LYS A 67 -1.94 -4.56 6.69
C LYS A 67 -1.48 -3.54 5.65
N TYR A 68 -2.41 -2.99 4.85
CA TYR A 68 -2.12 -1.94 3.87
C TYR A 68 -1.72 -0.63 4.56
N ASN A 69 -2.49 -0.21 5.57
CA ASN A 69 -2.17 1.00 6.34
C ASN A 69 -0.82 0.91 7.03
N ALA A 70 -0.47 -0.25 7.58
CA ALA A 70 0.80 -0.48 8.25
C ALA A 70 1.99 -0.32 7.28
N LEU A 71 1.87 -0.85 6.05
CA LEU A 71 2.92 -0.68 5.04
C LEU A 71 3.07 0.78 4.60
N GLU A 72 1.98 1.50 4.40
CA GLU A 72 2.03 2.93 4.04
C GLU A 72 2.66 3.78 5.16
N ILE A 73 2.37 3.47 6.43
CA ILE A 73 3.01 4.11 7.58
C ILE A 73 4.51 3.78 7.60
N TYR A 74 4.86 2.51 7.41
CA TYR A 74 6.26 2.06 7.44
C TYR A 74 7.09 2.69 6.32
N GLU A 75 6.59 2.67 5.08
CA GLU A 75 7.26 3.22 3.88
C GLU A 75 7.60 4.70 4.07
N ARG A 76 6.60 5.49 4.46
CA ARG A 76 6.79 6.92 4.70
C ARG A 76 7.75 7.15 5.86
N PHE A 77 7.62 6.36 6.94
CA PHE A 77 8.50 6.49 8.10
C PHE A 77 9.96 6.24 7.69
N ILE A 78 10.23 5.15 7.00
CA ILE A 78 11.60 4.77 6.64
C ILE A 78 12.22 5.78 5.66
N ALA A 79 11.44 6.27 4.68
CA ALA A 79 11.86 7.31 3.77
C ALA A 79 12.32 8.58 4.51
N TYR A 80 11.47 9.13 5.39
CA TYR A 80 11.81 10.32 6.17
C TYR A 80 12.94 10.07 7.17
N HIS A 81 12.98 8.89 7.79
CA HIS A 81 14.01 8.54 8.77
C HIS A 81 15.39 8.44 8.13
N VAL A 82 15.50 7.77 6.97
CA VAL A 82 16.74 7.65 6.20
C VAL A 82 17.21 9.03 5.74
N LEU A 83 16.30 9.88 5.26
CA LEU A 83 16.62 11.24 4.83
C LEU A 83 17.11 12.13 5.99
N GLU A 84 16.47 12.07 7.16
CA GLU A 84 16.91 12.78 8.36
C GLU A 84 18.32 12.31 8.78
N LEU A 85 18.57 11.00 8.77
CA LEU A 85 19.87 10.43 9.08
C LEU A 85 20.94 10.86 8.08
N ARG A 86 20.66 10.83 6.77
CA ARG A 86 21.59 11.30 5.74
C ARG A 86 21.97 12.77 5.93
N ARG A 87 21.02 13.64 6.27
CA ARG A 87 21.29 15.04 6.61
C ARG A 87 22.21 15.14 7.83
N SER A 88 21.90 14.40 8.89
CA SER A 88 22.72 14.40 10.11
C SER A 88 24.15 13.90 9.90
N VAL A 89 24.39 13.00 8.94
CA VAL A 89 25.73 12.53 8.57
C VAL A 89 26.49 13.61 7.82
N LYS A 90 25.87 14.26 6.83
CA LYS A 90 26.48 15.37 6.09
C LYS A 90 26.92 16.49 7.04
N ASP A 91 26.04 16.90 7.96
CA ASP A 91 26.34 17.94 8.94
C ASP A 91 27.48 17.54 9.91
N ARG A 92 27.63 16.23 10.20
CA ARG A 92 28.70 15.71 11.08
C ARG A 92 30.02 15.46 10.38
N GLN A 93 30.04 15.26 9.07
CA GLN A 93 31.29 15.20 8.31
C GLN A 93 32.05 16.53 8.34
N GLU A 94 31.35 17.63 8.64
CA GLU A 94 31.94 18.94 8.93
C GLU A 94 32.52 19.06 10.36
N THR A 95 32.46 17.98 11.17
CA THR A 95 32.98 17.91 12.55
C THR A 95 33.97 16.75 12.75
N ASP A 96 34.83 16.81 13.77
CA ASP A 96 35.98 15.91 14.01
C ASP A 96 35.69 14.39 14.21
N LYS A 97 34.42 13.94 14.13
CA LYS A 97 34.05 12.51 14.26
C LYS A 97 32.95 12.11 13.27
N PRO A 98 33.31 11.79 12.01
CA PRO A 98 32.33 11.28 11.05
C PRO A 98 31.82 9.91 11.50
N LEU A 99 30.50 9.77 11.68
CA LEU A 99 29.87 8.45 11.71
C LEU A 99 29.82 7.93 10.27
N SER A 100 30.26 6.70 10.06
CA SER A 100 30.14 6.04 8.77
C SER A 100 28.68 5.68 8.48
N TRP A 101 28.29 5.74 7.20
CA TRP A 101 26.94 5.42 6.76
C TRP A 101 26.60 3.96 7.03
N GLU A 102 27.59 3.07 6.89
CA GLU A 102 27.46 1.63 7.12
C GLU A 102 27.02 1.32 8.57
N VAL A 103 27.50 2.09 9.55
CA VAL A 103 27.08 1.92 10.96
C VAL A 103 25.64 2.37 11.17
N ILE A 104 25.20 3.41 10.46
CA ILE A 104 23.83 3.90 10.54
C ILE A 104 22.86 2.93 9.86
N GLU A 105 23.24 2.42 8.70
CA GLU A 105 22.50 1.40 7.97
C GLU A 105 22.33 0.11 8.80
N GLY A 106 23.38 -0.34 9.49
CA GLY A 106 23.29 -1.45 10.44
C GLY A 106 22.27 -1.19 11.55
N ARG A 107 22.24 0.02 12.11
CA ARG A 107 21.26 0.41 13.15
C ARG A 107 19.82 0.49 12.65
N ILE A 108 19.62 0.91 11.40
CA ILE A 108 18.31 0.93 10.75
C ILE A 108 17.82 -0.52 10.62
N THR A 109 18.68 -1.39 10.07
CA THR A 109 18.39 -2.81 9.85
C THR A 109 18.02 -3.52 11.15
N GLU A 110 18.79 -3.31 12.22
CA GLU A 110 18.50 -3.87 13.55
C GLU A 110 17.14 -3.42 14.12
N GLN A 111 16.62 -2.28 13.70
CA GLN A 111 15.37 -1.71 14.19
C GLN A 111 14.19 -1.96 13.25
N THR A 112 14.41 -2.50 12.05
CA THR A 112 13.38 -2.68 11.02
C THR A 112 12.16 -3.42 11.57
N ILE A 113 12.34 -4.57 12.20
CA ILE A 113 11.23 -5.37 12.76
C ILE A 113 10.42 -4.56 13.78
N LEU A 114 11.09 -3.83 14.68
CA LEU A 114 10.40 -2.97 15.64
C LEU A 114 9.59 -1.89 14.93
N ARG A 115 10.14 -1.25 13.88
CA ARG A 115 9.45 -0.19 13.13
C ARG A 115 8.26 -0.72 12.35
N VAL A 116 8.37 -1.92 11.80
CA VAL A 116 7.25 -2.61 11.14
C VAL A 116 6.14 -2.90 12.15
N LEU A 117 6.46 -3.52 13.29
CA LEU A 117 5.48 -3.80 14.34
C LEU A 117 4.85 -2.53 14.93
N THR A 118 5.64 -1.47 15.09
CA THR A 118 5.13 -0.16 15.52
C THR A 118 4.13 0.39 14.50
N SER A 119 4.37 0.18 13.21
CA SER A 119 3.48 0.65 12.13
C SER A 119 2.16 -0.14 12.12
N ILE A 120 2.21 -1.45 12.37
CA ILE A 120 1.01 -2.31 12.56
C ILE A 120 0.23 -1.86 13.80
N GLU A 121 0.92 -1.62 14.91
CA GLU A 121 0.30 -1.15 16.14
C GLU A 121 -0.43 0.18 15.93
N LEU A 122 0.23 1.17 15.32
CA LEU A 122 -0.38 2.46 15.00
C LEU A 122 -1.56 2.31 14.02
N ALA A 123 -1.43 1.51 12.96
CA ALA A 123 -2.51 1.25 12.03
C ALA A 123 -3.73 0.61 12.72
N SER A 124 -3.50 -0.34 13.63
CA SER A 124 -4.57 -0.99 14.39
C SER A 124 -5.28 -0.02 15.34
N LYS A 125 -4.55 0.92 15.97
CA LYS A 125 -5.13 1.95 16.85
C LYS A 125 -5.97 2.97 16.08
N LEU A 126 -5.65 3.23 14.82
CA LEU A 126 -6.39 4.19 13.99
C LEU A 126 -7.69 3.62 13.42
N ASN A 127 -7.70 2.32 13.11
CA ASN A 127 -8.81 1.68 12.42
C ASN A 127 -9.74 0.88 13.35
N SER A 128 -9.26 0.45 14.52
CA SER A 128 -10.06 -0.40 15.42
C SER A 128 -10.78 0.38 16.50
N HIS A 129 -12.09 0.17 16.59
CA HIS A 129 -12.93 0.79 17.61
C HIS A 129 -12.84 0.10 18.98
N TYR A 130 -12.36 -1.16 19.04
CA TYR A 130 -12.31 -1.96 20.29
C TYR A 130 -11.15 -2.98 20.39
N GLU A 131 -10.60 -3.49 19.29
CA GLU A 131 -9.54 -4.52 19.27
C GLU A 131 -8.30 -4.02 18.51
N HIS A 132 -7.39 -3.34 19.21
CA HIS A 132 -6.11 -2.90 18.66
C HIS A 132 -4.95 -3.65 19.31
N LEU A 133 -3.83 -3.72 18.59
CA LEU A 133 -2.63 -4.38 19.08
C LEU A 133 -2.04 -3.58 20.26
N LEU A 134 -1.83 -4.26 21.39
CA LEU A 134 -1.29 -3.66 22.61
C LEU A 134 0.25 -3.75 22.64
N PRO A 135 0.95 -2.80 23.28
CA PRO A 135 2.40 -2.86 23.43
C PRO A 135 2.90 -4.16 24.10
N SER A 136 2.11 -4.75 25.00
CA SER A 136 2.45 -6.02 25.64
C SER A 136 2.44 -7.20 24.66
N GLN A 137 1.53 -7.21 23.69
CA GLN A 137 1.47 -8.25 22.67
C GLN A 137 2.65 -8.14 21.70
N VAL A 138 3.08 -6.91 21.38
CA VAL A 138 4.29 -6.66 20.58
C VAL A 138 5.55 -7.17 21.29
N VAL A 139 5.68 -6.88 22.59
CA VAL A 139 6.80 -7.40 23.40
C VAL A 139 6.80 -8.93 23.40
N GLU A 140 5.67 -9.56 23.71
CA GLU A 140 5.56 -11.03 23.74
C GLU A 140 5.89 -11.66 22.39
N PHE A 141 5.44 -11.05 21.28
CA PHE A 141 5.76 -11.52 19.93
C PHE A 141 7.26 -11.44 19.64
N LEU A 142 7.91 -10.32 19.95
CA LEU A 142 9.34 -10.14 19.75
C LEU A 142 10.18 -11.12 20.59
N GLU A 143 9.75 -11.38 21.82
CA GLU A 143 10.36 -12.37 22.71
C GLU A 143 10.27 -13.79 22.13
N LYS A 144 9.09 -14.19 21.65
CA LYS A 144 8.87 -15.51 21.03
C LYS A 144 9.60 -15.68 19.71
N ALA A 145 9.74 -14.62 18.93
CA ALA A 145 10.48 -14.62 17.67
C ALA A 145 12.00 -14.69 17.85
N GLY A 146 12.51 -14.67 19.09
CA GLY A 146 13.95 -14.66 19.38
C GLY A 146 14.62 -13.32 19.00
N GLY A 147 13.83 -12.25 18.90
CA GLY A 147 14.29 -10.93 18.53
C GLY A 147 14.95 -10.17 19.68
N LYS A 148 15.29 -8.90 19.42
CA LYS A 148 15.80 -7.99 20.44
C LYS A 148 14.73 -7.74 21.51
N MET A 149 15.13 -7.81 22.78
CA MET A 149 14.25 -7.53 23.91
C MET A 149 13.93 -6.03 24.00
N TYR A 150 12.65 -5.69 24.13
CA TYR A 150 12.19 -4.33 24.34
C TYR A 150 11.30 -4.23 25.57
N SER A 151 11.45 -3.16 26.34
CA SER A 151 10.48 -2.81 27.38
C SER A 151 9.21 -2.23 26.75
N LYS A 152 8.08 -2.28 27.49
CA LYS A 152 6.85 -1.57 27.10
C LYS A 152 7.09 -0.07 26.84
N SER A 153 7.94 0.56 27.65
CA SER A 153 8.36 1.96 27.44
C SER A 153 9.19 2.15 26.16
N GLY A 154 9.98 1.14 25.77
CA GLY A 154 10.69 1.11 24.49
C GLY A 154 9.75 1.07 23.30
N ILE A 155 8.69 0.27 23.36
CA ILE A 155 7.64 0.21 22.33
C ILE A 155 6.91 1.55 22.24
N ALA A 156 6.46 2.12 23.36
CA ALA A 156 5.81 3.43 23.37
C ALA A 156 6.71 4.56 22.82
N ASN A 157 8.00 4.54 23.14
CA ASN A 157 8.97 5.49 22.56
C ASN A 157 9.14 5.30 21.06
N SER A 158 9.01 4.06 20.57
CA SER A 158 9.02 3.75 19.15
C SER A 158 7.83 4.37 18.43
N GLU A 159 6.63 4.25 19.01
CA GLU A 159 5.41 4.88 18.48
C GLU A 159 5.56 6.41 18.37
N VAL A 160 6.00 7.05 19.46
CA VAL A 160 6.23 8.50 19.49
C VAL A 160 7.22 8.92 18.42
N ARG A 161 8.26 8.12 18.17
CA ARG A 161 9.22 8.41 17.11
C ARG A 161 8.56 8.35 15.74
N VAL A 162 7.85 7.26 15.41
CA VAL A 162 7.17 7.12 14.12
C VAL A 162 6.19 8.26 13.89
N MET A 163 5.37 8.58 14.90
CA MET A 163 4.42 9.70 14.85
C MET A 163 5.12 11.04 14.59
N LYS A 164 6.19 11.35 15.32
CA LYS A 164 6.93 12.60 15.15
C LYS A 164 7.59 12.71 13.78
N THR A 165 8.24 11.64 13.32
CA THR A 165 8.86 11.58 11.98
C THR A 165 7.83 11.84 10.87
N LEU A 166 6.60 11.35 11.05
CA LEU A 166 5.50 11.56 10.10
C LEU A 166 4.69 12.85 10.35
N GLY A 167 5.11 13.70 11.30
CA GLY A 167 4.39 14.91 11.65
C GLY A 167 2.94 14.67 12.09
N PHE A 168 2.68 13.52 12.74
CA PHE A 168 1.36 13.02 13.16
C PHE A 168 0.35 12.81 12.01
N LYS A 169 0.80 12.80 10.75
CA LYS A 169 -0.04 12.54 9.57
C LYS A 169 -0.10 11.03 9.27
N LEU A 170 -0.72 10.26 10.16
CA LEU A 170 -0.83 8.80 10.01
C LEU A 170 -2.05 8.36 9.20
N ASN A 171 -3.16 9.10 9.27
CA ASN A 171 -4.37 8.79 8.53
C ASN A 171 -4.23 9.21 7.06
N VAL A 172 -3.64 8.35 6.24
CA VAL A 172 -3.47 8.55 4.80
C VAL A 172 -4.34 7.57 4.04
N THR A 173 -4.81 8.02 2.87
CA THR A 173 -5.54 7.13 1.96
C THR A 173 -4.60 6.08 1.40
N THR A 174 -5.10 4.84 1.33
CA THR A 174 -4.41 3.68 0.78
C THR A 174 -5.02 3.29 -0.55
N PRO A 175 -4.29 2.59 -1.46
CA PRO A 175 -4.85 1.99 -2.65
C PRO A 175 -6.07 1.09 -2.36
N ALA A 176 -6.07 0.39 -1.21
CA ALA A 176 -7.20 -0.41 -0.77
C ALA A 176 -8.50 0.39 -0.71
N LEU A 177 -8.45 1.60 -0.13
CA LEU A 177 -9.63 2.47 -0.04
C LEU A 177 -10.16 2.90 -1.43
N TYR A 178 -9.26 3.14 -2.40
CA TYR A 178 -9.67 3.44 -3.77
C TYR A 178 -10.31 2.22 -4.45
N VAL A 179 -9.76 1.01 -4.22
CA VAL A 179 -10.33 -0.24 -4.73
C VAL A 179 -11.74 -0.45 -4.18
N GLU A 180 -11.92 -0.34 -2.87
CA GLU A 180 -13.24 -0.53 -2.23
C GLU A 180 -14.26 0.51 -2.70
N MET A 181 -13.88 1.78 -2.76
CA MET A 181 -14.75 2.86 -3.23
C MET A 181 -15.17 2.66 -4.69
N LEU A 182 -14.25 2.32 -5.58
CA LEU A 182 -14.57 2.08 -6.99
C LEU A 182 -15.44 0.83 -7.17
N LEU A 183 -15.25 -0.21 -6.36
CA LEU A 183 -16.13 -1.38 -6.35
C LEU A 183 -17.54 -1.01 -5.88
N CYS A 184 -17.70 -0.15 -4.85
CA CYS A 184 -19.00 0.41 -4.49
C CYS A 184 -19.68 1.09 -5.69
N VAL A 185 -18.95 1.94 -6.41
CA VAL A 185 -19.49 2.63 -7.60
C VAL A 185 -19.93 1.62 -8.67
N LEU A 186 -19.13 0.59 -8.95
CA LEU A 186 -19.49 -0.44 -9.91
C LEU A 186 -20.73 -1.24 -9.49
N TYR A 187 -20.81 -1.65 -8.22
CA TYR A 187 -21.97 -2.38 -7.71
C TYR A 187 -23.26 -1.55 -7.68
N THR A 188 -23.13 -0.24 -7.45
CA THR A 188 -24.26 0.70 -7.53
C THR A 188 -24.71 0.92 -8.98
N ASN A 189 -23.77 1.05 -9.92
CA ASN A 189 -24.07 1.27 -11.33
C ASN A 189 -24.63 0.01 -12.01
N ASP A 190 -24.12 -1.17 -11.64
CA ASP A 190 -24.57 -2.46 -12.17
C ASP A 190 -24.75 -3.48 -11.04
N PRO A 191 -25.98 -3.62 -10.52
CA PRO A 191 -26.30 -4.62 -9.51
C PRO A 191 -26.06 -6.08 -9.96
N SER A 192 -25.91 -6.35 -11.26
CA SER A 192 -25.62 -7.68 -11.79
C SER A 192 -24.13 -8.05 -11.80
N THR A 193 -23.25 -7.10 -11.41
CA THR A 193 -21.82 -7.34 -11.24
C THR A 193 -21.59 -8.50 -10.27
N ASP A 194 -20.66 -9.38 -10.63
CA ASP A 194 -20.36 -10.59 -9.87
C ASP A 194 -19.79 -10.27 -8.47
N ASP A 195 -20.33 -10.91 -7.45
CA ASP A 195 -19.87 -10.76 -6.06
C ASP A 195 -18.44 -11.32 -5.86
N PHE A 196 -17.96 -12.19 -6.76
CA PHE A 196 -16.57 -12.65 -6.76
C PHE A 196 -15.56 -11.57 -7.18
N LEU A 197 -16.01 -10.46 -7.76
CA LEU A 197 -15.11 -9.37 -8.17
C LEU A 197 -14.41 -8.74 -6.96
N TYR A 198 -15.13 -8.50 -5.86
CA TYR A 198 -14.57 -7.92 -4.63
C TYR A 198 -13.41 -8.75 -4.03
N PRO A 199 -13.61 -10.03 -3.64
CA PRO A 199 -12.53 -10.81 -3.07
C PRO A 199 -11.38 -11.02 -4.07
N SER A 200 -11.66 -11.07 -5.37
CA SER A 200 -10.62 -11.19 -6.39
C SER A 200 -9.79 -9.91 -6.49
N ALA A 201 -10.42 -8.73 -6.40
CA ALA A 201 -9.72 -7.46 -6.37
C ALA A 201 -8.81 -7.33 -5.13
N LEU A 202 -9.24 -7.85 -3.98
CA LEU A 202 -8.39 -7.90 -2.78
C LEU A 202 -7.18 -8.84 -2.94
N HIS A 203 -7.35 -10.01 -3.57
CA HIS A 203 -6.20 -10.88 -3.84
C HIS A 203 -5.22 -10.26 -4.85
N VAL A 204 -5.73 -9.58 -5.88
CA VAL A 204 -4.88 -8.83 -6.83
C VAL A 204 -4.19 -7.68 -6.12
N LEU A 205 -4.86 -6.98 -5.21
CA LEU A 205 -4.26 -5.93 -4.37
C LEU A 205 -3.14 -6.48 -3.48
N ASP A 206 -3.32 -7.64 -2.84
CA ASP A 206 -2.28 -8.32 -2.07
C ASP A 206 -1.05 -8.61 -2.93
N LEU A 207 -1.25 -9.18 -4.13
CA LEU A 207 -0.18 -9.42 -5.11
C LEU A 207 0.54 -8.12 -5.50
N VAL A 208 -0.21 -7.04 -5.73
CA VAL A 208 0.38 -5.72 -6.02
C VAL A 208 1.27 -5.25 -4.88
N TYR A 209 0.86 -5.45 -3.62
CA TYR A 209 1.65 -5.06 -2.47
C TYR A 209 2.93 -5.89 -2.31
N PHE A 210 2.89 -7.19 -2.62
CA PHE A 210 4.06 -8.06 -2.59
C PHE A 210 5.06 -7.78 -3.71
N HIS A 211 4.57 -7.44 -4.91
CA HIS A 211 5.40 -7.31 -6.11
C HIS A 211 5.44 -5.88 -6.67
N ARG A 212 5.20 -4.88 -5.82
CA ARG A 212 5.06 -3.47 -6.21
C ARG A 212 6.22 -2.99 -7.09
N LYS A 213 7.46 -3.27 -6.69
CA LYS A 213 8.66 -2.90 -7.46
C LYS A 213 8.63 -3.49 -8.87
N VAL A 214 8.49 -4.82 -8.98
CA VAL A 214 8.49 -5.53 -10.27
C VAL A 214 7.37 -5.04 -11.18
N ILE A 215 6.18 -4.79 -10.62
CA ILE A 215 5.03 -4.25 -11.34
C ILE A 215 5.34 -2.88 -11.93
N TYR A 216 5.89 -1.96 -11.13
CA TYR A 216 6.21 -0.63 -11.61
C TYR A 216 7.42 -0.62 -12.55
N ASP A 217 8.41 -1.47 -12.35
CA ASP A 217 9.55 -1.61 -13.27
C ASP A 217 9.07 -2.05 -14.67
N ARG A 218 8.21 -3.08 -14.74
CA ARG A 218 7.61 -3.51 -16.02
C ARG A 218 6.69 -2.46 -16.63
N LEU A 219 5.93 -1.74 -15.81
CA LEU A 219 5.09 -0.65 -16.31
C LEU A 219 5.95 0.48 -16.91
N TYR A 220 7.08 0.81 -16.28
CA TYR A 220 8.02 1.78 -16.80
C TYR A 220 8.57 1.35 -18.16
N GLU A 221 9.02 0.10 -18.26
CA GLU A 221 9.54 -0.48 -19.50
C GLU A 221 8.50 -0.45 -20.62
N ASN A 222 7.26 -0.83 -20.32
CA ASN A 222 6.17 -0.80 -21.30
C ASN A 222 5.83 0.61 -21.80
N VAL A 223 5.94 1.62 -20.94
CA VAL A 223 5.62 3.02 -21.29
C VAL A 223 6.78 3.71 -22.01
N THR A 224 8.02 3.45 -21.60
CA THR A 224 9.20 4.17 -22.08
C THR A 224 9.97 3.42 -23.17
N GLY A 225 9.78 2.10 -23.29
CA GLY A 225 10.57 1.22 -24.14
C GLY A 225 12.00 0.99 -23.65
N ALA A 226 12.34 1.42 -22.43
CA ALA A 226 13.66 1.31 -21.84
C ALA A 226 13.59 0.74 -20.41
N PRO A 227 14.60 -0.04 -19.98
CA PRO A 227 14.71 -0.47 -18.59
C PRO A 227 14.85 0.74 -17.66
N ILE A 228 14.42 0.58 -16.41
CA ILE A 228 14.68 1.59 -15.38
C ILE A 228 16.19 1.74 -15.18
N ASP A 229 16.66 2.98 -15.30
CA ASP A 229 17.96 3.39 -14.81
C ASP A 229 17.78 4.01 -13.42
N GLU A 230 18.30 3.32 -12.39
CA GLU A 230 18.25 3.75 -10.98
C GLU A 230 18.86 5.14 -10.75
N SER A 231 19.68 5.63 -11.67
CA SER A 231 20.28 6.97 -11.61
C SER A 231 19.41 8.08 -12.25
N SER A 232 18.34 7.71 -12.96
CA SER A 232 17.45 8.64 -13.66
C SER A 232 16.12 8.78 -12.94
N GLU A 233 15.95 9.87 -12.18
CA GLU A 233 14.65 10.20 -11.61
C GLU A 233 13.70 10.67 -12.71
N ASN A 234 12.70 9.84 -13.05
CA ASN A 234 11.65 10.23 -13.99
C ASN A 234 10.46 10.81 -13.22
N GLU A 235 10.39 12.14 -13.14
CA GLU A 235 9.31 12.86 -12.45
C GLU A 235 7.90 12.48 -12.98
N ALA A 236 7.77 12.21 -14.28
CA ALA A 236 6.50 11.78 -14.85
C ALA A 236 6.11 10.38 -14.36
N PHE A 237 7.08 9.51 -14.10
CA PHE A 237 6.81 8.17 -13.59
C PHE A 237 6.49 8.15 -12.09
N LEU A 238 7.09 9.05 -11.30
CA LEU A 238 6.70 9.26 -9.91
C LEU A 238 5.22 9.65 -9.79
N LYS A 239 4.73 10.48 -10.72
CA LYS A 239 3.30 10.84 -10.81
C LYS A 239 2.41 9.62 -11.09
N ILE A 240 2.88 8.66 -11.89
CA ILE A 240 2.17 7.40 -12.15
C ILE A 240 2.14 6.53 -10.89
N LYS A 241 3.27 6.40 -10.17
CA LYS A 241 3.33 5.65 -8.89
C LYS A 241 2.42 6.23 -7.81
N ALA A 242 2.26 7.55 -7.82
CA ALA A 242 1.39 8.28 -6.90
C ALA A 242 -0.10 8.26 -7.28
N ASP A 243 -0.47 7.79 -8.48
CA ASP A 243 -1.86 7.73 -8.94
C ASP A 243 -2.55 6.45 -8.43
N TYR A 244 -3.08 6.53 -7.21
CA TYR A 244 -3.79 5.42 -6.57
C TYR A 244 -5.13 5.13 -7.24
N MET A 245 -5.76 6.13 -7.87
CA MET A 245 -6.98 5.91 -8.65
C MET A 245 -6.68 5.06 -9.88
N LEU A 246 -5.63 5.38 -10.64
CA LEU A 246 -5.16 4.57 -11.76
C LEU A 246 -4.83 3.14 -11.31
N LEU A 247 -4.05 3.00 -10.24
CA LEU A 247 -3.72 1.68 -9.69
C LEU A 247 -4.99 0.88 -9.32
N ALA A 248 -5.94 1.49 -8.62
CA ALA A 248 -7.17 0.83 -8.22
C ALA A 248 -8.02 0.40 -9.43
N THR A 249 -8.12 1.23 -10.47
CA THR A 249 -8.82 0.83 -11.70
C THR A 249 -8.14 -0.37 -12.38
N ALA A 250 -6.82 -0.43 -12.39
CA ALA A 250 -6.06 -1.54 -12.97
C ALA A 250 -6.24 -2.83 -12.16
N ILE A 251 -6.21 -2.75 -10.83
CA ILE A 251 -6.45 -3.88 -9.92
C ILE A 251 -7.84 -4.48 -10.13
N ILE A 252 -8.88 -3.64 -10.16
CA ILE A 252 -10.26 -4.10 -10.35
C ILE A 252 -10.43 -4.71 -11.74
N THR A 253 -9.83 -4.09 -12.77
CA THR A 253 -9.91 -4.62 -14.14
C THR A 253 -9.17 -5.95 -14.27
N ALA A 254 -8.01 -6.11 -13.62
CA ALA A 254 -7.27 -7.37 -13.58
C ALA A 254 -8.08 -8.46 -12.86
N ALA A 255 -8.70 -8.13 -11.72
CA ALA A 255 -9.60 -9.05 -11.04
C ALA A 255 -10.78 -9.47 -11.93
N ALA A 256 -11.41 -8.52 -12.62
CA ALA A 256 -12.49 -8.80 -13.57
C ALA A 256 -12.02 -9.69 -14.73
N TYR A 257 -10.81 -9.46 -15.25
CA TYR A 257 -10.20 -10.29 -16.29
C TYR A 257 -10.06 -11.75 -15.83
N ILE A 258 -9.66 -11.96 -14.58
CA ILE A 258 -9.48 -13.30 -13.99
C ILE A 258 -10.82 -14.02 -13.80
N VAL A 259 -11.85 -13.35 -13.26
CA VAL A 259 -13.08 -14.05 -12.80
C VAL A 259 -14.31 -13.87 -13.69
N MET A 260 -14.35 -12.86 -14.56
CA MET A 260 -15.57 -12.49 -15.30
C MET A 260 -15.54 -12.86 -16.80
N LYS A 261 -14.58 -13.69 -17.24
CA LYS A 261 -14.41 -14.10 -18.66
C LYS A 261 -14.51 -12.89 -19.59
N ASP A 262 -15.41 -12.89 -20.57
CA ASP A 262 -15.53 -11.84 -21.60
C ASP A 262 -16.13 -10.51 -21.08
N LYS A 263 -16.58 -10.44 -19.82
CA LYS A 263 -17.25 -9.25 -19.28
C LYS A 263 -16.30 -8.20 -18.70
N TRP A 264 -15.00 -8.49 -18.57
CA TRP A 264 -14.03 -7.54 -18.00
C TRP A 264 -13.95 -6.21 -18.77
N CYS A 265 -14.18 -6.23 -20.09
CA CYS A 265 -14.25 -5.02 -20.93
C CYS A 265 -15.35 -4.05 -20.49
N ILE A 266 -16.45 -4.56 -19.93
CA ILE A 266 -17.55 -3.73 -19.40
C ILE A 266 -17.07 -3.01 -18.13
N VAL A 267 -16.38 -3.71 -17.24
CA VAL A 267 -15.77 -3.13 -16.03
C VAL A 267 -14.75 -2.06 -16.40
N LEU A 268 -13.87 -2.35 -17.36
CA LEU A 268 -12.91 -1.38 -17.91
C LEU A 268 -13.62 -0.11 -18.41
N GLU A 269 -14.68 -0.26 -19.20
CA GLU A 269 -15.43 0.88 -19.77
C GLU A 269 -16.10 1.70 -18.66
N GLN A 270 -16.73 1.06 -17.67
CA GLN A 270 -17.33 1.76 -16.54
C GLN A 270 -16.30 2.53 -15.73
N LEU A 271 -15.16 1.92 -15.40
CA LEU A 271 -14.08 2.58 -14.66
C LEU A 271 -13.50 3.77 -15.44
N HIS A 272 -13.36 3.66 -16.75
CA HIS A 272 -12.99 4.78 -17.62
C HIS A 272 -13.99 5.93 -17.53
N LEU A 273 -15.30 5.64 -17.60
CA LEU A 273 -16.35 6.66 -17.55
C LEU A 273 -16.43 7.35 -16.18
N VAL A 274 -16.28 6.60 -15.09
CA VAL A 274 -16.32 7.08 -13.72
C VAL A 274 -15.10 7.94 -13.39
N THR A 275 -13.89 7.43 -13.68
CA THR A 275 -12.63 8.08 -13.24
C THR A 275 -12.07 9.06 -14.26
N ARG A 276 -12.53 9.00 -15.52
CA ARG A 276 -11.99 9.75 -16.67
C ARG A 276 -10.54 9.39 -17.05
N ILE A 277 -9.97 8.35 -16.46
CA ILE A 277 -8.65 7.80 -16.82
C ILE A 277 -8.77 7.08 -18.17
N LEU A 278 -7.81 7.26 -19.07
CA LEU A 278 -7.91 6.70 -20.43
C LEU A 278 -7.93 5.17 -20.40
N ARG A 279 -8.82 4.55 -21.20
CA ARG A 279 -8.94 3.09 -21.32
C ARG A 279 -7.62 2.39 -21.62
N LYS A 280 -6.79 3.01 -22.45
CA LYS A 280 -5.47 2.47 -22.84
C LYS A 280 -4.52 2.39 -21.64
N ASP A 281 -4.59 3.35 -20.71
CA ASP A 281 -3.69 3.44 -19.56
C ASP A 281 -4.12 2.40 -18.50
N ILE A 282 -5.43 2.33 -18.22
CA ILE A 282 -6.00 1.28 -17.33
C ILE A 282 -5.66 -0.10 -17.89
N LYS A 283 -5.88 -0.32 -19.19
CA LYS A 283 -5.60 -1.61 -19.84
C LYS A 283 -4.11 -1.96 -19.81
N SER A 284 -3.22 -0.99 -20.10
CA SER A 284 -1.77 -1.24 -20.07
C SER A 284 -1.31 -1.68 -18.69
N PHE A 285 -1.77 -1.02 -17.64
CA PHE A 285 -1.41 -1.38 -16.28
C PHE A 285 -2.05 -2.70 -15.84
N THR A 286 -3.30 -2.94 -16.24
CA THR A 286 -3.99 -4.23 -16.03
C THR A 286 -3.17 -5.39 -16.58
N LEU A 287 -2.68 -5.27 -17.82
CA LEU A 287 -1.90 -6.33 -18.47
C LEU A 287 -0.61 -6.62 -17.72
N VAL A 288 0.11 -5.59 -17.26
CA VAL A 288 1.32 -5.78 -16.44
C VAL A 288 1.01 -6.57 -15.16
N ILE A 289 -0.08 -6.23 -14.46
CA ILE A 289 -0.48 -6.93 -13.24
C ILE A 289 -0.83 -8.40 -13.54
N THR A 290 -1.57 -8.66 -14.63
CA THR A 290 -1.96 -10.02 -15.01
C THR A 290 -0.78 -10.86 -15.48
N ASP A 291 0.19 -10.27 -16.20
CA ASP A 291 1.38 -10.96 -16.68
C ASP A 291 2.25 -11.43 -15.50
N ILE A 292 2.37 -10.59 -14.47
CA ILE A 292 3.09 -10.97 -13.24
C ILE A 292 2.36 -12.09 -12.50
N LEU A 293 1.02 -12.05 -12.44
CA LEU A 293 0.25 -13.14 -11.86
C LEU A 293 0.43 -14.46 -12.63
N THR A 294 0.50 -14.42 -13.96
CA THR A 294 0.73 -15.64 -14.75
C THR A 294 2.12 -16.21 -14.54
N ASP A 295 3.15 -15.36 -14.46
CA ASP A 295 4.52 -15.81 -14.21
C ASP A 295 4.62 -16.62 -12.90
N PHE A 296 3.91 -16.20 -11.85
CA PHE A 296 3.87 -16.93 -10.57
C PHE A 296 3.06 -18.23 -10.58
N LEU A 297 2.14 -18.40 -11.54
CA LEU A 297 1.37 -19.64 -11.67
C LEU A 297 2.12 -20.70 -12.48
N ASP A 298 3.10 -20.30 -13.27
CA ASP A 298 3.92 -21.17 -14.11
C ASP A 298 5.20 -21.67 -13.40
N GLU A 299 5.53 -21.12 -12.21
CA GLU A 299 6.60 -21.57 -11.30
C GLU A 299 6.17 -22.69 -10.34
#